data_AF-A0A915HFU0-F1
#
_entry.id   AF-A0A915HFU0-F1
#
_cell.length_a   1.000
_cell.length_b   1.000
_cell.length_c   1.000
_cell.angle_alpha   90.00
_cell.angle_beta   90.00
_cell.angle_gamma   90.00
#
_symmetry.space_group_name_H-M   'P 1'
#
loop_
_entity.id
_entity.type
_entity.pdbx_description
1 polymer ?
#
loop_
_entity_poly.entity_id
_entity_poly.type
_entity_poly.pdbx_seq_one_letter_code
_entity_poly.pdbx_strand_id
1 'polypeptide(L)'
;MLKPSRGKFNADPTSPTLAKKCPLPENASACQLPHCFCSKNGHIPPGNIPPDDTPQLIVLTFDDPINERTFSQFRQLFHYLEKSPNSLFNKNGCPIKGTFFVNHEWTDYDLVEWLYVNGHEIASNSITYGHQQNFKNTPATHASLTNKSLKRWEAEMNGQRRILSNLSHISIDQITGMRAPQLALGGDTTFMIGTTVVHFSKRASVTQKNVHANNKPVSYVRPHGFCTG
;
A
#
# COMPACT_ATOMS: atom_id res chain seq x y z
N MET A 1 -6.22 0.00 32.87
CA MET A 1 -5.85 -1.16 32.03
C MET A 1 -6.99 -1.43 31.05
N LEU A 2 -6.91 -0.88 29.84
CA LEU A 2 -7.94 -1.08 28.81
C LEU A 2 -7.55 -2.31 27.98
N LYS A 3 -8.41 -3.34 28.01
CA LYS A 3 -8.24 -4.56 27.21
C LYS A 3 -8.44 -4.21 25.72
N PRO A 4 -7.57 -4.65 24.80
CA PRO A 4 -7.81 -4.50 23.38
C PRO A 4 -8.95 -5.44 22.97
N SER A 5 -10.04 -4.89 22.45
CA SER A 5 -11.13 -5.65 21.85
C SER A 5 -10.62 -6.28 20.56
N ARG A 6 -10.26 -7.56 20.62
CA ARG A 6 -10.00 -8.38 19.42
C ARG A 6 -11.31 -8.56 18.68
N GLY A 7 -11.55 -7.76 17.65
CA GLY A 7 -12.55 -8.07 16.64
C GLY A 7 -12.14 -9.37 15.95
N LYS A 8 -12.85 -10.46 16.23
CA LYS A 8 -12.70 -11.71 15.50
C LYS A 8 -13.22 -11.50 14.08
N PHE A 9 -12.33 -11.41 13.10
CA PHE A 9 -12.70 -11.58 11.69
C PHE A 9 -13.02 -13.05 11.47
N ASN A 10 -14.28 -13.42 11.63
CA ASN A 10 -14.79 -14.72 11.20
C ASN A 10 -14.96 -14.67 9.67
N ALA A 11 -13.91 -15.00 8.92
CA ALA A 11 -14.05 -15.31 7.51
C ALA A 11 -14.49 -16.78 7.39
N ASP A 12 -15.71 -17.00 6.88
CA ASP A 12 -16.22 -18.32 6.51
C ASP A 12 -15.36 -18.91 5.37
N PRO A 13 -14.78 -20.12 5.52
CA PRO A 13 -13.83 -20.67 4.55
C PRO A 13 -14.45 -21.14 3.22
N THR A 14 -15.78 -21.15 3.07
CA THR A 14 -16.45 -21.82 1.95
C THR A 14 -17.34 -20.91 1.10
N SER A 15 -16.75 -19.89 0.48
CA SER A 15 -17.15 -19.32 -0.84
C SER A 15 -16.45 -17.96 -1.01
N PRO A 16 -15.80 -17.66 -2.15
CA PRO A 16 -15.29 -16.31 -2.40
C PRO A 16 -16.51 -15.38 -2.57
N THR A 17 -16.93 -14.73 -1.49
CA THR A 17 -18.03 -13.78 -1.58
C THR A 17 -17.52 -12.56 -2.34
N LEU A 18 -18.07 -12.33 -3.54
CA LEU A 18 -17.89 -11.08 -4.28
C LEU A 18 -18.00 -9.88 -3.34
N ALA A 19 -17.19 -8.85 -3.59
CA ALA A 19 -17.30 -7.58 -2.87
C ALA A 19 -18.76 -7.08 -2.89
N LYS A 20 -19.29 -6.78 -1.70
CA LYS A 20 -20.65 -6.25 -1.58
C LYS A 20 -20.72 -4.87 -2.23
N LYS A 21 -21.80 -4.61 -2.98
CA LYS A 21 -22.06 -3.27 -3.56
C LYS A 21 -22.18 -2.23 -2.45
N CYS A 22 -21.83 -0.98 -2.74
CA CYS A 22 -22.08 0.13 -1.82
C CYS A 22 -23.56 0.14 -1.39
N PRO A 23 -23.85 0.38 -0.09
CA PRO A 23 -25.22 0.43 0.39
C PRO A 23 -26.02 1.52 -0.32
N LEU A 24 -27.30 1.23 -0.57
CA LEU A 24 -28.26 2.23 -1.05
C LEU A 24 -28.54 3.26 0.06
N PRO A 25 -29.06 4.46 -0.27
CA PRO A 25 -29.32 5.52 0.72
C PRO A 25 -30.17 5.07 1.92
N GLU A 26 -31.14 4.19 1.68
CA GLU A 26 -32.00 3.56 2.69
C GLU A 26 -31.23 2.71 3.72
N ASN A 27 -30.02 2.26 3.41
CA ASN A 27 -29.13 1.45 4.26
C ASN A 27 -27.77 2.13 4.50
N ALA A 28 -27.71 3.47 4.42
CA ALA A 28 -26.47 4.24 4.52
C ALA A 28 -25.70 4.04 5.85
N SER A 29 -26.35 3.52 6.91
CA SER A 29 -25.70 3.20 8.18
C SER A 29 -24.70 2.04 8.10
N ALA A 30 -24.77 1.20 7.06
CA ALA A 30 -23.91 0.03 6.92
C ALA A 30 -22.45 0.38 6.54
N CYS A 31 -22.18 1.58 6.02
CA CYS A 31 -20.84 2.02 5.63
C CYS A 31 -20.63 3.49 5.96
N GLN A 32 -19.93 3.75 7.07
CA GLN A 32 -19.70 5.11 7.56
C GLN A 32 -18.23 5.34 7.92
N LEU A 33 -17.78 6.58 7.72
CA LEU A 33 -16.47 7.04 8.17
C LEU A 33 -16.36 6.91 9.69
N PRO A 34 -15.15 6.66 10.23
CA PRO A 34 -13.87 6.51 9.53
C PRO A 34 -13.60 5.08 9.04
N HIS A 35 -14.48 4.12 9.34
CA HIS A 35 -14.21 2.69 9.15
C HIS A 35 -14.60 2.16 7.76
N CYS A 36 -15.52 2.84 7.08
CA CYS A 36 -15.94 2.48 5.75
C CYS A 36 -16.24 3.74 4.93
N PHE A 37 -15.79 3.74 3.69
CA PHE A 37 -16.16 4.73 2.70
C PHE A 37 -16.47 4.02 1.39
N CYS A 38 -17.62 4.34 0.79
CA CYS A 38 -18.06 3.76 -0.45
C CYS A 38 -18.76 4.81 -1.29
N SER A 39 -18.51 4.79 -2.60
CA SER A 39 -19.15 5.68 -3.56
C SER A 39 -19.57 4.84 -4.77
N LYS A 40 -20.83 5.00 -5.21
CA LYS A 40 -21.41 4.20 -6.31
C LYS A 40 -20.58 4.24 -7.59
N ASN A 41 -19.96 5.38 -7.89
CA ASN A 41 -19.11 5.60 -9.07
C ASN A 41 -17.64 5.91 -8.72
N GLY A 42 -17.33 6.12 -7.44
CA GLY A 42 -15.99 6.48 -6.98
C GLY A 42 -15.53 7.87 -7.43
N HIS A 43 -16.46 8.81 -7.67
CA HIS A 43 -16.15 10.21 -8.01
C HIS A 43 -16.56 11.19 -6.91
N ILE A 44 -17.33 10.73 -5.92
CA ILE A 44 -17.73 11.55 -4.79
C ILE A 44 -16.60 11.50 -3.76
N PRO A 45 -16.03 12.64 -3.32
CA PRO A 45 -15.02 12.65 -2.28
C PRO A 45 -15.62 12.28 -0.91
N PRO A 46 -14.81 11.75 0.03
CA PRO A 46 -15.23 11.56 1.42
C PRO A 46 -15.81 12.84 2.03
N GLY A 47 -16.90 12.69 2.80
CA GLY A 47 -17.59 13.83 3.40
C GLY A 47 -18.37 14.72 2.41
N ASN A 48 -18.41 14.37 1.12
CA ASN A 48 -19.08 15.14 0.06
C ASN A 48 -18.61 16.61 0.01
N ILE A 49 -17.31 16.83 0.26
CA ILE A 49 -16.68 18.15 0.22
C ILE A 49 -16.66 18.64 -1.25
N PRO A 50 -16.95 19.93 -1.53
CA PRO A 50 -16.85 20.47 -2.89
C PRO A 50 -15.45 20.27 -3.49
N PRO A 51 -15.31 20.07 -4.81
CA PRO A 51 -14.01 19.93 -5.46
C PRO A 51 -13.05 21.09 -5.19
N ASP A 52 -13.56 22.32 -5.16
CA ASP A 52 -12.75 23.53 -4.91
C ASP A 52 -12.19 23.59 -3.48
N ASP A 53 -12.87 22.92 -2.54
CA ASP A 53 -12.47 22.80 -1.14
C ASP A 53 -11.69 21.49 -0.86
N THR A 54 -11.59 20.59 -1.85
CA THR A 54 -10.96 19.28 -1.69
C THR A 54 -9.44 19.39 -1.93
N PRO A 55 -8.58 19.08 -0.95
CA PRO A 55 -7.14 19.07 -1.15
C PRO A 55 -6.73 18.03 -2.20
N GLN A 56 -5.96 18.44 -3.21
CA GLN A 56 -5.36 17.50 -4.16
C GLN A 56 -4.21 16.75 -3.48
N LEU A 57 -4.40 15.44 -3.27
CA LEU A 57 -3.34 14.56 -2.77
C LEU A 57 -2.50 14.04 -3.94
N ILE A 58 -1.17 14.07 -3.77
CA ILE A 58 -0.22 13.41 -4.67
C ILE A 58 0.50 12.34 -3.84
N VAL A 59 0.43 11.09 -4.29
CA VAL A 59 1.03 9.95 -3.59
C VAL A 59 2.23 9.48 -4.40
N LEU A 60 3.44 9.74 -3.89
CA LEU A 60 4.68 9.25 -4.47
C LEU A 60 4.94 7.84 -3.97
N THR A 61 5.10 6.89 -4.88
CA THR A 61 5.38 5.50 -4.50
C THR A 61 6.54 4.91 -5.27
N PHE A 62 7.36 4.13 -4.58
CA PHE A 62 8.49 3.41 -5.15
C PHE A 62 8.34 1.93 -4.88
N ASP A 63 8.64 1.11 -5.88
CA ASP A 63 8.61 -0.34 -5.78
C ASP A 63 10.05 -0.86 -5.85
N ASP A 64 10.24 -2.13 -5.48
CA ASP A 64 11.49 -2.89 -5.61
C ASP A 64 12.56 -2.51 -4.54
N PRO A 65 13.79 -3.09 -4.57
CA PRO A 65 14.69 -3.06 -3.42
C PRO A 65 15.22 -1.66 -3.07
N ILE A 66 15.40 -1.44 -1.77
CA ILE A 66 16.16 -0.30 -1.25
C ILE A 66 17.59 -0.76 -0.98
N ASN A 67 18.54 -0.17 -1.69
CA ASN A 67 19.97 -0.42 -1.49
C ASN A 67 20.75 0.87 -1.82
N GLU A 68 22.07 0.84 -1.69
CA GLU A 68 22.92 2.02 -1.92
C GLU A 68 22.65 2.70 -3.27
N ARG A 69 22.38 1.92 -4.32
CA ARG A 69 22.11 2.44 -5.66
C ARG A 69 20.82 3.25 -5.69
N THR A 70 19.70 2.68 -5.24
CA THR A 70 18.39 3.34 -5.26
C THR A 70 18.31 4.45 -4.21
N PHE A 71 18.92 4.25 -3.05
CA PHE A 71 18.92 5.21 -1.95
C PHE A 71 19.61 6.53 -2.29
N SER A 72 20.66 6.49 -3.13
CA SER A 72 21.30 7.72 -3.63
C SER A 72 20.30 8.65 -4.35
N GLN A 73 19.34 8.09 -5.08
CA GLN A 73 18.31 8.83 -5.80
C GLN A 73 17.23 9.34 -4.84
N PHE A 74 16.83 8.54 -3.85
CA PHE A 74 15.87 8.98 -2.82
C PHE A 74 16.42 10.15 -2.00
N ARG A 75 17.71 10.13 -1.65
CA ARG A 75 18.36 11.27 -0.98
C ARG A 75 18.32 12.55 -1.80
N GLN A 76 18.48 12.46 -3.11
CA GLN A 76 18.39 13.62 -3.99
C GLN A 76 16.95 14.12 -4.10
N LEU A 77 15.98 13.22 -4.33
CA LEU A 77 14.58 13.58 -4.50
C LEU A 77 13.97 14.22 -3.25
N PHE A 78 14.24 13.64 -2.10
CA PHE A 78 13.72 14.12 -0.81
C PHE A 78 14.67 15.12 -0.13
N HIS A 79 15.75 15.53 -0.82
CA HIS A 79 16.74 16.51 -0.36
C HIS A 79 17.28 16.26 1.05
N TYR A 80 17.55 15.01 1.39
CA TYR A 80 17.93 14.61 2.74
C TYR A 80 19.31 15.10 3.21
N LEU A 81 20.17 15.50 2.29
CA LEU A 81 21.57 15.78 2.58
C LEU A 81 21.89 17.25 2.87
N GLU A 82 20.93 18.15 2.76
CA GLU A 82 21.12 19.54 3.19
C GLU A 82 19.76 20.22 3.26
N LYS A 83 19.62 21.24 4.12
CA LYS A 83 18.55 22.26 3.99
C LYS A 83 18.76 22.99 2.67
N SER A 84 18.50 22.30 1.57
CA SER A 84 18.67 22.81 0.22
C SER A 84 17.55 23.80 -0.02
N PRO A 85 17.81 24.95 -0.67
CA PRO A 85 16.77 25.88 -1.07
C PRO A 85 15.69 25.23 -1.96
N ASN A 86 15.96 24.04 -2.50
CA ASN A 86 15.05 23.28 -3.36
C ASN A 86 14.26 22.18 -2.60
N SER A 87 14.36 22.12 -1.27
CA SER A 87 13.61 21.14 -0.48
C SER A 87 12.10 21.30 -0.72
N LEU A 88 11.43 20.20 -1.05
CA LEU A 88 10.01 20.21 -1.38
C LEU A 88 9.16 20.09 -0.10
N PHE A 89 8.30 21.08 0.12
CA PHE A 89 7.38 21.13 1.25
C PHE A 89 5.93 21.22 0.79
N ASN A 90 5.05 20.60 1.56
CA ASN A 90 3.62 20.78 1.45
C ASN A 90 3.22 22.20 1.94
N LYS A 91 2.02 22.67 1.57
CA LYS A 91 1.49 23.98 2.02
C LYS A 91 1.44 24.15 3.54
N ASN A 92 1.38 23.04 4.29
CA ASN A 92 1.41 23.03 5.75
C ASN A 92 2.84 23.10 6.33
N GLY A 93 3.88 23.31 5.51
CA GLY A 93 5.27 23.40 5.95
C GLY A 93 5.95 22.05 6.22
N CYS A 94 5.27 20.92 6.04
CA CYS A 94 5.85 19.59 6.22
C CYS A 94 6.65 19.16 4.98
N PRO A 95 7.82 18.51 5.11
CA PRO A 95 8.53 17.93 3.97
C PRO A 95 7.64 16.92 3.23
N ILE A 96 7.77 16.82 1.91
CA ILE A 96 7.08 15.76 1.15
C ILE A 96 7.55 14.37 1.60
N LYS A 97 6.67 13.38 1.50
CA LYS A 97 6.95 11.98 1.85
C LYS A 97 6.56 11.05 0.69
N GLY A 98 7.15 9.86 0.66
CA GLY A 98 6.78 8.78 -0.24
C GLY A 98 6.43 7.51 0.53
N THR A 99 5.82 6.57 -0.19
CA THR A 99 5.52 5.21 0.25
C THR A 99 6.40 4.23 -0.51
N PHE A 100 7.14 3.38 0.20
CA PHE A 100 8.06 2.40 -0.38
C PHE A 100 7.47 1.00 -0.25
N PHE A 101 7.20 0.34 -1.37
CA PHE A 101 6.76 -1.05 -1.46
C PHE A 101 7.98 -1.94 -1.68
N VAL A 102 8.52 -2.43 -0.56
CA VAL A 102 9.85 -3.04 -0.48
C VAL A 102 9.75 -4.56 -0.57
N ASN A 103 10.49 -5.15 -1.50
CA ASN A 103 10.68 -6.60 -1.58
C ASN A 103 11.92 -7.04 -0.77
N HIS A 104 12.05 -8.33 -0.49
CA HIS A 104 13.16 -8.84 0.33
C HIS A 104 14.51 -8.79 -0.37
N GLU A 105 14.59 -9.38 -1.56
CA GLU A 105 15.87 -9.65 -2.21
C GLU A 105 16.61 -8.35 -2.59
N TRP A 106 17.91 -8.27 -2.26
CA TRP A 106 18.78 -7.10 -2.46
C TRP A 106 18.38 -5.83 -1.71
N THR A 107 17.55 -5.95 -0.67
CA THR A 107 17.23 -4.84 0.22
C THR A 107 18.21 -4.76 1.38
N ASP A 108 18.74 -3.57 1.60
CA ASP A 108 19.45 -3.16 2.80
C ASP A 108 18.43 -2.61 3.81
N TYR A 109 18.25 -3.32 4.92
CA TYR A 109 17.22 -3.02 5.91
C TYR A 109 17.58 -1.85 6.83
N ASP A 110 18.86 -1.46 6.91
CA ASP A 110 19.29 -0.26 7.65
C ASP A 110 18.82 0.99 6.89
N LEU A 111 18.89 0.96 5.56
CA LEU A 111 18.36 2.04 4.72
C LEU A 111 16.83 2.11 4.75
N VAL A 112 16.14 0.97 4.90
CA VAL A 112 14.68 0.94 5.12
C VAL A 112 14.32 1.60 6.45
N GLU A 113 15.02 1.25 7.53
CA GLU A 113 14.85 1.89 8.84
C GLU A 113 15.08 3.40 8.75
N TRP A 114 16.14 3.82 8.06
CA TRP A 114 16.46 5.21 7.85
C TRP A 114 15.31 5.98 7.15
N LEU A 115 14.74 5.41 6.08
CA LEU A 115 13.60 6.02 5.39
C LEU A 115 12.38 6.14 6.31
N TYR A 116 12.10 5.11 7.11
CA TYR A 116 10.99 5.11 8.06
C TYR A 116 11.16 6.17 9.16
N VAL A 117 12.34 6.26 9.78
CA VAL A 117 12.64 7.27 10.81
C VAL A 117 12.52 8.70 10.25
N ASN A 118 12.78 8.87 8.96
CA ASN A 118 12.56 10.13 8.24
C ASN A 118 11.10 10.36 7.82
N GLY A 119 10.16 9.55 8.29
CA GLY A 119 8.72 9.75 8.15
C GLY A 119 8.13 9.23 6.84
N HIS A 120 8.86 8.39 6.10
CA HIS A 120 8.29 7.69 4.95
C HIS A 120 7.45 6.48 5.38
N GLU A 121 6.46 6.13 4.55
CA GLU A 121 5.69 4.92 4.74
C GLU A 121 6.43 3.71 4.14
N ILE A 122 6.52 2.63 4.90
CA ILE A 122 7.09 1.35 4.45
C ILE A 122 5.98 0.32 4.31
N ALA A 123 5.95 -0.36 3.17
CA ALA A 123 4.92 -1.30 2.78
C ALA A 123 5.54 -2.57 2.14
N SER A 124 4.80 -3.67 2.18
CA SER A 124 5.27 -4.98 1.69
C SER A 124 5.15 -5.10 0.17
N ASN A 125 6.16 -5.67 -0.48
CA ASN A 125 6.14 -6.06 -1.89
C ASN A 125 6.78 -7.45 -2.03
N SER A 126 6.21 -8.46 -1.38
CA SER A 126 6.67 -9.88 -1.38
C SER A 126 8.16 -10.14 -1.10
N ILE A 127 8.55 -11.42 -1.10
CA ILE A 127 9.91 -11.87 -0.76
C ILE A 127 10.64 -12.30 -2.03
N THR A 128 10.02 -13.19 -2.80
CA THR A 128 10.73 -13.98 -3.82
C THR A 128 10.97 -13.19 -5.10
N TYR A 129 12.23 -13.05 -5.51
CA TYR A 129 12.58 -12.76 -6.90
C TYR A 129 12.78 -14.07 -7.68
N GLY A 130 12.39 -14.12 -8.95
CA GLY A 130 12.55 -15.34 -9.72
C GLY A 130 12.07 -15.30 -11.17
N HIS A 131 12.44 -16.31 -11.94
CA HIS A 131 11.95 -16.47 -13.30
C HIS A 131 10.45 -16.79 -13.29
N GLN A 132 9.70 -16.21 -14.23
CA GLN A 132 8.38 -16.74 -14.53
C GLN A 132 8.54 -18.21 -14.94
N GLN A 133 7.74 -19.10 -14.35
CA GLN A 133 7.86 -20.56 -14.49
C GLN A 133 7.96 -21.04 -15.96
N ASN A 134 7.40 -20.27 -16.89
CA ASN A 134 7.37 -20.59 -18.32
C ASN A 134 8.43 -19.82 -19.16
N PHE A 135 9.24 -18.97 -18.55
CA PHE A 135 10.22 -18.11 -19.24
C PHE A 135 11.59 -18.19 -18.55
N LYS A 136 12.26 -19.34 -18.68
CA LYS A 136 13.61 -19.57 -18.11
C LYS A 136 14.70 -18.68 -18.72
N ASN A 137 14.47 -18.14 -19.93
CA ASN A 137 15.44 -17.31 -20.66
C ASN A 137 15.20 -15.80 -20.54
N THR A 138 14.18 -15.35 -19.81
CA THR A 138 13.99 -13.92 -19.51
C THR A 138 14.75 -13.58 -18.24
N PRO A 139 15.28 -12.36 -18.04
CA PRO A 139 15.83 -11.96 -16.75
C PRO A 139 14.88 -12.32 -15.61
N ALA A 140 15.41 -12.78 -14.48
CA ALA A 140 14.60 -12.97 -13.29
C ALA A 140 13.87 -11.64 -13.00
N THR A 141 12.59 -11.75 -12.66
CA THR A 141 11.76 -10.60 -12.30
C THR A 141 11.15 -10.87 -10.94
N HIS A 142 10.53 -9.88 -10.33
CA HIS A 142 9.84 -10.10 -9.09
C HIS A 142 8.69 -11.12 -9.28
N ALA A 143 8.64 -12.19 -8.49
CA ALA A 143 7.84 -13.37 -8.82
C ALA A 143 6.33 -13.08 -8.75
N SER A 144 5.61 -13.31 -9.85
CA SER A 144 4.16 -13.11 -9.89
C SER A 144 3.41 -14.07 -8.95
N LEU A 145 2.44 -13.52 -8.23
CA LEU A 145 1.53 -14.26 -7.34
C LEU A 145 0.15 -14.54 -7.96
N THR A 146 -0.02 -14.24 -9.25
CA THR A 146 -1.26 -14.57 -9.98
C THR A 146 -1.52 -16.08 -9.93
N ASN A 147 -2.77 -16.46 -9.66
CA ASN A 147 -3.21 -17.85 -9.54
C ASN A 147 -2.44 -18.67 -8.48
N LYS A 148 -1.85 -18.01 -7.47
CA LYS A 148 -1.24 -18.69 -6.31
C LYS A 148 -2.25 -18.82 -5.17
N SER A 149 -2.01 -19.82 -4.31
CA SER A 149 -2.88 -20.10 -3.15
C SER A 149 -2.83 -18.97 -2.11
N LEU A 150 -3.87 -18.87 -1.28
CA LEU A 150 -3.90 -17.95 -0.14
C LEU A 150 -2.66 -18.10 0.75
N LYS A 151 -2.28 -19.34 1.08
CA LYS A 151 -1.07 -19.64 1.85
C LYS A 151 0.20 -19.07 1.21
N ARG A 152 0.30 -19.08 -0.13
CA ARG A 152 1.45 -18.47 -0.84
C ARG A 152 1.41 -16.96 -0.75
N TRP A 153 0.24 -16.34 -0.92
CA TRP A 153 0.07 -14.89 -0.72
C TRP A 153 0.43 -14.45 0.69
N GLU A 154 -0.01 -15.18 1.71
CA GLU A 154 0.34 -14.91 3.11
C GLU A 154 1.86 -15.05 3.35
N ALA A 155 2.46 -16.13 2.86
CA ALA A 155 3.89 -16.37 3.01
C ALA A 155 4.73 -15.26 2.36
N GLU A 156 4.26 -14.70 1.25
CA GLU A 156 4.96 -13.64 0.53
C GLU A 156 4.72 -12.26 1.15
N MET A 157 3.47 -11.85 1.29
CA MET A 157 3.12 -10.48 1.69
C MET A 157 3.22 -10.28 3.19
N ASN A 158 2.60 -11.18 3.98
CA ASN A 158 2.71 -11.13 5.43
C ASN A 158 4.07 -11.63 5.91
N GLY A 159 4.74 -12.51 5.15
CA GLY A 159 6.13 -12.86 5.40
C GLY A 159 7.03 -11.64 5.25
N GLN A 160 6.98 -10.94 4.12
CA GLN A 160 7.80 -9.73 3.91
C GLN A 160 7.49 -8.63 4.93
N ARG A 161 6.22 -8.46 5.32
CA ARG A 161 5.83 -7.56 6.42
C ARG A 161 6.55 -7.89 7.73
N ARG A 162 6.68 -9.17 8.09
CA ARG A 162 7.41 -9.60 9.29
C ARG A 162 8.91 -9.40 9.14
N ILE A 163 9.46 -9.64 7.95
CA ILE A 163 10.89 -9.41 7.67
C ILE A 163 11.22 -7.93 7.80
N LEU A 164 10.44 -7.03 7.18
CA LEU A 164 10.58 -5.57 7.33
C LEU A 164 10.53 -5.14 8.81
N SER A 165 9.57 -5.69 9.57
CA SER A 165 9.45 -5.36 10.99
C SER A 165 10.67 -5.81 11.80
N ASN A 166 11.13 -7.04 11.57
CA ASN A 166 12.23 -7.62 12.34
C ASN A 166 13.59 -7.04 11.96
N LEU A 167 13.83 -6.75 10.68
CA LEU A 167 15.15 -6.35 10.18
C LEU A 167 15.34 -4.83 10.12
N SER A 168 14.28 -4.03 10.06
CA SER A 168 14.34 -2.55 10.06
C SER A 168 13.90 -1.92 11.38
N HIS A 169 13.64 -2.73 12.41
CA HIS A 169 13.13 -2.28 13.72
C HIS A 169 11.81 -1.48 13.66
N ILE A 170 11.04 -1.61 12.58
CA ILE A 170 9.74 -0.95 12.43
C ILE A 170 8.69 -1.79 13.14
N SER A 171 7.86 -1.19 13.98
CA SER A 171 6.77 -1.91 14.62
C SER A 171 5.78 -2.44 13.57
N ILE A 172 5.37 -3.71 13.70
CA ILE A 172 4.61 -4.41 12.66
C ILE A 172 3.23 -3.78 12.38
N ASP A 173 2.66 -3.04 13.33
CA ASP A 173 1.41 -2.27 13.20
C ASP A 173 1.56 -1.01 12.32
N GLN A 174 2.79 -0.56 12.07
CA GLN A 174 3.10 0.56 11.18
C GLN A 174 3.23 0.10 9.73
N ILE A 175 3.58 -1.17 9.48
CA ILE A 175 3.64 -1.74 8.14
C ILE A 175 2.28 -2.31 7.77
N THR A 176 1.39 -1.47 7.23
CA THR A 176 0.02 -1.89 6.86
C THR A 176 -0.24 -2.05 5.38
N GLY A 177 0.52 -1.35 4.54
CA GLY A 177 0.35 -1.39 3.09
C GLY A 177 1.02 -2.61 2.45
N MET A 178 0.51 -3.01 1.30
CA MET A 178 1.20 -3.89 0.37
C MET A 178 0.88 -3.55 -1.08
N ARG A 179 1.77 -3.97 -1.99
CA ARG A 179 1.55 -3.93 -3.43
C ARG A 179 1.93 -5.27 -4.03
N ALA A 180 1.07 -5.79 -4.90
CA ALA A 180 1.31 -7.05 -5.57
C ALA A 180 2.49 -6.94 -6.57
N PRO A 181 3.38 -7.95 -6.63
CA PRO A 181 4.46 -7.99 -7.61
C PRO A 181 3.90 -7.88 -9.02
N GLN A 182 4.61 -7.13 -9.88
CA GLN A 182 4.20 -6.88 -11.27
C GLN A 182 2.82 -6.21 -11.41
N LEU A 183 2.28 -5.64 -10.32
CA LEU A 183 0.91 -5.14 -10.22
C LEU A 183 -0.16 -6.21 -10.54
N ALA A 184 0.18 -7.50 -10.36
CA ALA A 184 -0.66 -8.62 -10.75
C ALA A 184 -1.41 -9.19 -9.54
N LEU A 185 -2.71 -8.92 -9.46
CA LEU A 185 -3.57 -9.40 -8.37
C LEU A 185 -3.88 -10.90 -8.49
N GLY A 186 -4.08 -11.56 -7.35
CA GLY A 186 -4.45 -12.98 -7.23
C GLY A 186 -5.96 -13.22 -7.07
N GLY A 187 -6.80 -12.26 -7.46
CA GLY A 187 -8.23 -12.28 -7.14
C GLY A 187 -8.47 -12.07 -5.64
N ASP A 188 -9.47 -12.75 -5.07
CA ASP A 188 -9.88 -12.61 -3.67
C ASP A 188 -8.76 -12.95 -2.68
N THR A 189 -7.84 -13.84 -3.06
CA THR A 189 -6.66 -14.18 -2.25
C THR A 189 -5.86 -12.95 -1.86
N THR A 190 -5.78 -11.94 -2.73
CA THR A 190 -5.08 -10.68 -2.46
C THR A 190 -5.68 -9.91 -1.30
N PHE A 191 -7.00 -9.98 -1.12
CA PHE A 191 -7.73 -9.20 -0.12
C PHE A 191 -7.94 -9.98 1.18
N MET A 192 -7.89 -11.32 1.14
CA MET A 192 -8.09 -12.17 2.31
C MET A 192 -6.91 -12.18 3.29
N ILE A 193 -5.71 -11.75 2.88
CA ILE A 193 -4.51 -11.80 3.73
C ILE A 193 -4.40 -10.67 4.78
N GLY A 194 -5.37 -9.75 4.82
CA GLY A 194 -5.51 -8.78 5.92
C GLY A 194 -4.54 -7.59 5.91
N THR A 195 -3.73 -7.41 4.86
CA THR A 195 -2.93 -6.19 4.61
C THR A 195 -3.64 -5.26 3.63
N THR A 196 -3.46 -3.95 3.80
CA THR A 196 -4.06 -2.95 2.92
C THR A 196 -3.45 -3.05 1.52
N VAL A 197 -4.27 -3.41 0.54
CA VAL A 197 -3.84 -3.50 -0.87
C VAL A 197 -3.80 -2.10 -1.48
N VAL A 198 -2.64 -1.71 -2.01
CA VAL A 198 -2.50 -0.49 -2.83
C VAL A 198 -2.31 -0.89 -4.29
N HIS A 199 -3.26 -0.51 -5.15
CA HIS A 199 -3.22 -0.83 -6.57
C HIS A 199 -3.58 0.40 -7.42
N PHE A 200 -2.63 0.85 -8.23
CA PHE A 200 -2.85 1.91 -9.22
C PHE A 200 -2.92 1.27 -10.62
N SER A 201 -4.01 1.54 -11.35
CA SER A 201 -4.16 1.11 -12.75
C SER A 201 -3.19 1.87 -13.66
N LYS A 202 -2.67 1.25 -14.73
CA LYS A 202 -1.64 1.79 -15.66
C LYS A 202 -2.00 3.08 -16.41
N ARG A 203 -3.16 3.68 -16.17
CA ARG A 203 -3.43 5.07 -16.59
C ARG A 203 -3.10 5.96 -15.40
N ALA A 204 -2.27 6.99 -15.58
CA ALA A 204 -1.98 8.02 -14.58
C ALA A 204 -3.21 8.91 -14.23
N SER A 205 -4.41 8.36 -14.38
CA SER A 205 -5.71 8.82 -13.95
C SER A 205 -6.38 7.58 -13.36
N VAL A 206 -6.94 7.66 -12.16
CA VAL A 206 -7.67 6.58 -11.48
C VAL A 206 -8.74 5.98 -12.41
N THR A 207 -8.35 5.02 -13.25
CA THR A 207 -9.22 4.38 -14.24
C THR A 207 -8.82 2.93 -14.44
N GLN A 208 -9.61 2.09 -13.76
CA GLN A 208 -10.22 0.87 -14.24
C GLN A 208 -9.64 0.24 -15.52
N LYS A 209 -9.19 -1.01 -15.39
CA LYS A 209 -9.41 -2.00 -16.43
C LYS A 209 -10.21 -3.16 -15.85
N ASN A 210 -11.27 -3.49 -16.58
CA ASN A 210 -12.34 -4.43 -16.29
C ASN A 210 -11.87 -5.75 -15.63
N VAL A 211 -12.10 -5.85 -14.33
CA VAL A 211 -12.66 -7.07 -13.73
C VAL A 211 -14.00 -6.62 -13.16
N HIS A 212 -15.07 -7.30 -13.56
CA HIS A 212 -16.45 -6.90 -13.26
C HIS A 212 -16.68 -6.62 -11.77
N ALA A 213 -17.48 -5.57 -11.53
CA ALA A 213 -18.12 -5.15 -10.27
C ALA A 213 -17.31 -4.23 -9.32
N ASN A 214 -17.38 -2.93 -9.62
CA ASN A 214 -17.82 -1.88 -8.68
C ASN A 214 -17.37 -1.98 -7.22
N ASN A 215 -16.09 -1.79 -6.94
CA ASN A 215 -15.62 -1.09 -5.75
C ASN A 215 -14.18 -0.65 -6.01
N LYS A 216 -13.95 0.67 -6.10
CA LYS A 216 -12.58 1.19 -5.98
C LYS A 216 -12.20 0.99 -4.50
N PRO A 217 -11.11 0.27 -4.15
CA PRO A 217 -10.52 0.51 -2.85
C PRO A 217 -10.08 1.97 -2.85
N VAL A 218 -10.63 2.77 -1.95
CA VAL A 218 -9.91 3.98 -1.57
C VAL A 218 -8.61 3.47 -1.01
N SER A 219 -7.50 3.77 -1.70
CA SER A 219 -6.17 3.58 -1.16
C SER A 219 -6.14 4.33 0.16
N TYR A 220 -6.25 3.59 1.27
CA TYR A 220 -5.99 4.14 2.58
C TYR A 220 -4.47 4.30 2.66
N VAL A 221 -3.99 5.41 2.11
CA VAL A 221 -2.70 5.96 2.50
C VAL A 221 -2.97 6.53 3.88
N ARG A 222 -2.43 5.88 4.92
CA ARG A 222 -2.48 6.46 6.25
C ARG A 222 -1.64 7.74 6.14
N PRO A 223 -2.18 8.96 6.37
CA PRO A 223 -1.33 10.12 6.50
C PRO A 223 -0.55 9.93 7.81
N HIS A 224 0.59 9.24 7.74
CA HIS A 224 1.50 9.15 8.85
C HIS A 224 2.11 10.53 9.06
N GLY A 225 1.91 11.06 10.27
CA GLY A 225 2.60 12.24 10.78
C GLY A 225 2.17 13.55 10.14
N PHE A 226 1.26 14.27 10.79
CA PHE A 226 1.43 15.72 10.84
C PHE A 226 2.84 15.95 11.40
N CYS A 227 3.75 16.54 10.62
CA CYS A 227 5.04 16.92 11.19
C CYS A 227 4.72 17.98 12.23
N THR A 228 4.90 17.63 13.51
CA THR A 228 4.81 18.60 14.59
C THR A 228 6.04 19.48 14.47
N GLY A 229 5.81 20.79 14.24
CA GLY A 229 6.88 21.79 14.28
C GLY A 229 7.53 21.92 15.65
#